data_AF-A0A1F3NSI4-F1
#
_entry.id   AF-A0A1F3NSI4-F1
#
_cell.length_a   1.000
_cell.length_b   1.000
_cell.length_c   1.000
_cell.angle_alpha   90.00
_cell.angle_beta   90.00
_cell.angle_gamma   90.00
#
_symmetry.space_group_name_H-M   'P 1'
#
loop_
_entity.id
_entity.type
_entity.pdbx_description
1 polymer ?
#
loop_
_entity_poly.entity_id
_entity_poly.type
_entity_poly.pdbx_seq_one_letter_code
_entity_poly.pdbx_strand_id
1 'polypeptide(L)'
;MKRNTLILIILMVPVTAFSQKVMTLKECYEKAYAVAPSTAEKEAYNNIWQIKDKNLSKGWLPSLDANGSFIYNSSVVDVSEMLPAAMAGLIEPLPHEQYKITVDINQVIYDGGAIKGARALEMADLNINEKQTETDLYKLRGQINSYYFNLLLLDRQKELLQNYMELMNKRITSMNSALASGVILKSDIDVITSEKIKLEQQLSENGIRKASLLKILSGITGSEIDASTEFMLPATGDKLTDELTRSELQIFDLRKEQLDASRQVIQSKRMPKAFGFATLGYGNPPGSNFFKDEFAPYYILGAGVKWNIFDWNRVKNEKQ
;
A
#
# COMPACT_ATOMS: atom_id res chain seq x y z
N MET A 1 79.71 8.20 36.06
CA MET A 1 79.02 8.09 34.75
C MET A 1 77.88 7.07 34.86
N LYS A 2 76.62 7.53 34.90
CA LYS A 2 75.44 6.74 34.54
C LYS A 2 74.49 7.70 33.81
N ARG A 3 74.19 7.39 32.54
CA ARG A 3 73.46 8.25 31.61
C ARG A 3 72.02 7.75 31.52
N ASN A 4 71.08 8.48 32.12
CA ASN A 4 69.65 8.19 32.03
C ASN A 4 69.12 8.70 30.68
N THR A 5 68.68 7.78 29.83
CA THR A 5 67.86 8.08 28.65
C THR A 5 66.39 8.09 29.06
N LEU A 6 65.77 9.27 29.04
CA LEU A 6 64.34 9.47 29.22
C LEU A 6 63.68 9.37 27.83
N ILE A 7 62.88 8.33 27.59
CA ILE A 7 62.08 8.18 26.37
C ILE A 7 60.72 8.85 26.62
N LEU A 8 60.46 9.93 25.90
CA LEU A 8 59.19 10.65 25.90
C LEU A 8 58.23 9.97 24.91
N ILE A 9 57.22 9.27 25.42
CA ILE A 9 56.15 8.68 24.62
C ILE A 9 55.09 9.75 24.37
N ILE A 10 55.02 10.27 23.14
CA ILE A 10 53.95 11.18 22.71
C ILE A 10 52.71 10.34 22.43
N LEU A 11 51.69 10.53 23.26
CA LEU A 11 50.38 9.91 23.13
C LEU A 11 49.55 10.70 22.10
N MET A 12 49.45 10.18 20.89
CA MET A 12 48.64 10.78 19.82
C MET A 12 47.17 10.41 20.06
N VAL A 13 46.40 11.29 20.71
CA VAL A 13 44.95 11.13 20.85
C VAL A 13 44.30 11.52 19.52
N PRO A 14 43.49 10.66 18.88
CA PRO A 14 42.75 11.03 17.68
C PRO A 14 41.66 12.03 18.07
N VAL A 15 41.87 13.30 17.73
CA VAL A 15 40.82 14.31 17.75
C VAL A 15 39.86 13.98 16.62
N THR A 16 38.70 13.42 16.93
CA THR A 16 37.59 13.30 15.98
C THR A 16 37.12 14.71 15.65
N ALA A 17 37.60 15.25 14.52
CA ALA A 17 37.07 16.45 13.93
C ALA A 17 35.60 16.17 13.55
N PHE A 18 34.66 16.72 14.33
CA PHE A 18 33.27 16.81 13.91
C PHE A 18 33.23 17.71 12.68
N SER A 19 33.20 17.11 11.50
CA SER A 19 32.92 17.82 10.25
C SER A 19 31.56 18.49 10.39
N GLN A 20 31.52 19.82 10.24
CA GLN A 20 30.25 20.54 10.08
C GLN A 20 29.54 19.95 8.86
N LYS A 21 28.42 19.27 9.11
CA LYS A 21 27.65 18.61 8.07
C LYS A 21 26.67 19.63 7.51
N VAL A 22 26.86 19.99 6.25
CA VAL A 22 25.93 20.86 5.53
C VAL A 22 24.85 19.97 4.92
N MET A 23 23.58 20.28 5.19
CA MET A 23 22.43 19.51 4.69
C MET A 23 21.67 20.34 3.66
N THR A 24 21.57 19.81 2.44
CA THR A 24 20.79 20.44 1.36
C THR A 24 19.37 19.90 1.32
N LEU A 25 18.42 20.69 0.80
CA LEU A 25 17.04 20.25 0.63
C LEU A 25 16.92 18.99 -0.23
N LYS A 26 17.74 18.88 -1.28
CA LYS A 26 17.79 17.71 -2.16
C LYS A 26 18.24 16.45 -1.40
N GLU A 27 19.27 16.58 -0.58
CA GLU A 27 19.76 15.47 0.25
C GLU A 27 18.70 14.98 1.25
N CYS A 28 17.90 15.90 1.82
CA CYS A 28 16.76 15.51 2.66
C CYS A 28 15.73 14.67 1.88
N TYR A 29 15.44 15.00 0.62
CA TYR A 29 14.52 14.20 -0.19
C TYR A 29 15.07 12.81 -0.48
N GLU A 30 16.32 12.71 -0.93
CA GLU A 30 16.94 11.42 -1.28
C GLU A 30 16.96 10.47 -0.10
N LYS A 31 17.34 10.98 1.09
CA LYS A 31 17.34 10.21 2.33
C LYS A 31 15.94 9.80 2.77
N ALA A 32 14.98 10.73 2.70
CA ALA A 32 13.60 10.41 3.04
C ALA A 32 13.00 9.36 2.09
N TYR A 33 13.30 9.42 0.80
CA TYR A 33 12.82 8.44 -0.18
C TYR A 33 13.47 7.06 0.00
N ALA A 34 14.74 7.01 0.41
CA ALA A 34 15.41 5.75 0.73
C ALA A 34 14.80 5.01 1.93
N VAL A 35 14.23 5.75 2.88
CA VAL A 35 13.62 5.20 4.11
C VAL A 35 12.10 5.06 4.01
N ALA A 36 11.47 5.78 3.08
CA ALA A 36 10.02 5.79 2.92
C ALA A 36 9.47 4.38 2.61
N PRO A 37 8.41 3.94 3.32
CA PRO A 37 7.75 2.64 3.07
C PRO A 37 7.31 2.42 1.61
N SER A 38 7.10 3.52 0.87
CA SER A 38 6.71 3.58 -0.53
C SER A 38 7.41 2.56 -1.46
N THR A 39 8.71 2.32 -1.30
CA THR A 39 9.44 1.37 -2.17
C THR A 39 9.02 -0.07 -1.89
N ALA A 40 8.88 -0.44 -0.61
CA ALA A 40 8.40 -1.75 -0.21
C ALA A 40 6.91 -1.95 -0.53
N GLU A 41 6.10 -0.89 -0.41
CA GLU A 41 4.69 -0.90 -0.81
C GLU A 41 4.53 -1.20 -2.30
N LYS A 42 5.32 -0.55 -3.16
CA LYS A 42 5.29 -0.79 -4.61
C LYS A 42 5.57 -2.26 -4.95
N GLU A 43 6.61 -2.84 -4.34
CA GLU A 43 6.94 -4.25 -4.53
C GLU A 43 5.81 -5.17 -4.03
N ALA A 44 5.23 -4.86 -2.86
CA ALA A 44 4.11 -5.62 -2.30
C ALA A 44 2.88 -5.59 -3.22
N TYR A 45 2.51 -4.43 -3.77
CA TYR A 45 1.39 -4.32 -4.71
C TYR A 45 1.64 -5.13 -5.98
N ASN A 46 2.86 -5.07 -6.54
CA ASN A 46 3.22 -5.88 -7.70
C ASN A 46 3.14 -7.39 -7.39
N ASN A 47 3.62 -7.82 -6.23
CA ASN A 47 3.53 -9.23 -5.80
C ASN A 47 2.07 -9.69 -5.63
N ILE A 48 1.21 -8.85 -5.02
CA ILE A 48 -0.23 -9.11 -4.90
C ILE A 48 -0.85 -9.27 -6.29
N TRP A 49 -0.59 -8.33 -7.19
CA TRP A 49 -1.08 -8.38 -8.56
C TRP A 49 -0.63 -9.65 -9.29
N GLN A 50 0.65 -10.01 -9.21
CA GLN A 50 1.18 -11.23 -9.85
C GLN A 50 0.48 -12.50 -9.35
N ILE A 51 0.25 -12.61 -8.04
CA ILE A 51 -0.45 -13.76 -7.45
C ILE A 51 -1.89 -13.82 -7.96
N LYS A 52 -2.59 -12.68 -7.97
CA LYS A 52 -3.97 -12.60 -8.45
C LYS A 52 -4.08 -12.88 -9.95
N ASP A 53 -3.21 -12.30 -10.77
CA ASP A 53 -3.16 -12.52 -12.22
C ASP A 53 -2.86 -13.99 -12.55
N LYS A 54 -1.92 -14.60 -11.81
CA LYS A 54 -1.61 -16.03 -11.92
C LYS A 54 -2.81 -16.91 -11.53
N ASN A 55 -3.56 -16.54 -10.49
CA ASN A 55 -4.76 -17.29 -10.11
C ASN A 55 -5.90 -17.12 -11.13
N LEU A 56 -6.10 -15.91 -11.66
CA LEU A 56 -7.10 -15.63 -12.68
C LEU A 56 -6.80 -16.37 -14.00
N SER A 57 -5.54 -16.35 -14.44
CA SER A 57 -5.11 -17.05 -15.67
C SER A 57 -5.25 -18.57 -15.56
N LYS A 58 -5.05 -19.14 -14.36
CA LYS A 58 -5.33 -20.56 -14.09
C LYS A 58 -6.81 -20.93 -14.20
N GLY A 59 -7.73 -19.96 -14.23
CA GLY A 59 -9.14 -20.21 -14.53
C GLY A 59 -9.40 -20.79 -15.93
N TRP A 60 -8.41 -20.72 -16.84
CA TRP A 60 -8.44 -21.39 -18.14
C TRP A 60 -7.94 -22.84 -18.11
N LEU A 61 -7.41 -23.32 -16.98
CA LEU A 61 -6.96 -24.69 -16.83
C LEU A 61 -8.12 -25.58 -16.36
N PRO A 62 -8.07 -26.89 -16.63
CA PRO A 62 -9.10 -27.80 -16.15
C PRO A 62 -9.08 -27.89 -14.62
N SER A 63 -10.25 -27.85 -13.99
CA SER A 63 -10.40 -28.19 -12.57
C SER A 63 -10.61 -29.70 -12.41
N LEU A 64 -10.18 -30.23 -11.28
CA LEU A 64 -10.35 -31.62 -10.89
C LEU A 64 -10.99 -31.67 -9.51
N ASP A 65 -12.18 -32.24 -9.42
CA ASP A 65 -12.99 -32.29 -8.20
C ASP A 65 -13.31 -33.76 -7.87
N ALA A 66 -13.13 -34.15 -6.62
CA ALA A 66 -13.51 -35.48 -6.14
C ALA A 66 -14.82 -35.37 -5.36
N ASN A 67 -15.83 -36.16 -5.76
CA ASN A 67 -17.15 -36.11 -5.17
C ASN A 67 -17.57 -37.51 -4.66
N GLY A 68 -18.36 -37.53 -3.60
CA GLY A 68 -18.96 -38.73 -3.04
C GLY A 68 -20.39 -38.44 -2.63
N SER A 69 -21.33 -39.31 -3.00
CA SER A 69 -22.75 -39.15 -2.65
C SER A 69 -23.39 -40.48 -2.32
N PHE A 70 -24.24 -40.47 -1.30
CA PHE A 70 -25.20 -41.52 -0.97
C PHE A 70 -26.61 -40.93 -1.06
N ILE A 71 -27.50 -41.57 -1.80
CA ILE A 71 -28.88 -41.13 -2.00
C ILE A 71 -29.81 -42.30 -1.73
N TYR A 72 -30.81 -42.09 -0.87
CA TYR A 72 -31.92 -43.02 -0.70
C TYR A 72 -33.19 -42.41 -1.30
N ASN A 73 -33.80 -43.11 -2.26
CA ASN A 73 -35.05 -42.69 -2.89
C ASN A 73 -36.22 -43.46 -2.28
N SER A 74 -37.23 -42.75 -1.77
CA SER A 74 -38.43 -43.38 -1.22
C SER A 74 -39.26 -44.13 -2.26
N SER A 75 -39.16 -43.72 -3.52
CA SER A 75 -39.82 -44.35 -4.67
C SER A 75 -38.81 -44.51 -5.80
N VAL A 76 -38.86 -45.65 -6.47
CA VAL A 76 -37.98 -46.03 -7.57
C VAL A 76 -38.81 -46.41 -8.78
N VAL A 77 -38.22 -46.23 -9.97
CA VAL A 77 -38.90 -46.63 -11.21
C VAL A 77 -38.91 -48.15 -11.27
N ASP A 78 -40.10 -48.71 -11.21
CA ASP A 78 -40.35 -50.13 -11.44
C ASP A 78 -41.07 -50.28 -12.78
N VAL A 79 -40.38 -50.88 -13.75
CA VAL A 79 -40.94 -51.14 -15.09
C VAL A 79 -41.63 -52.50 -15.17
N SER A 80 -41.57 -53.33 -14.12
CA SER A 80 -42.19 -54.65 -14.08
C SER A 80 -43.71 -54.57 -14.21
N GLU A 81 -44.34 -53.52 -13.67
CA GLU A 81 -45.78 -53.25 -13.79
C GLU A 81 -46.20 -52.84 -15.21
N MET A 82 -45.27 -52.35 -16.03
CA MET A 82 -45.54 -51.92 -17.42
C MET A 82 -45.33 -53.04 -18.45
N LEU A 83 -44.83 -54.20 -18.01
CA LEU A 83 -44.50 -55.33 -18.88
C LEU A 83 -45.56 -56.45 -18.80
N PRO A 84 -45.77 -57.23 -19.87
CA PRO A 84 -46.60 -58.43 -19.80
C PRO A 84 -46.09 -59.37 -18.70
N ALA A 85 -46.99 -60.07 -17.98
CA ALA A 85 -46.64 -60.90 -16.82
C ALA A 85 -45.53 -61.94 -17.07
N ALA A 86 -45.38 -62.43 -18.31
CA ALA A 86 -44.30 -63.34 -18.70
C ALA A 86 -42.89 -62.69 -18.75
N MET A 87 -42.81 -61.36 -18.77
CA MET A 87 -41.61 -60.54 -18.88
C MET A 87 -41.35 -59.67 -17.63
N ALA A 88 -42.30 -59.61 -16.70
CA ALA A 88 -42.22 -58.77 -15.50
C ALA A 88 -41.05 -59.12 -14.57
N GLY A 89 -40.56 -60.37 -14.59
CA GLY A 89 -39.40 -60.81 -13.79
C GLY A 89 -38.04 -60.69 -14.48
N LEU A 90 -37.95 -60.15 -15.70
CA LEU A 90 -36.69 -60.04 -16.44
C LEU A 90 -35.93 -58.74 -16.17
N ILE A 91 -36.56 -57.76 -15.54
CA ILE A 91 -35.98 -56.45 -15.26
C ILE A 91 -36.15 -56.18 -13.77
N GLU A 92 -35.04 -56.05 -13.06
CA GLU A 92 -35.03 -55.67 -11.65
C GLU A 92 -35.37 -54.17 -11.51
N PRO A 93 -36.15 -53.80 -10.49
CA PRO A 93 -36.42 -52.40 -10.19
C PRO A 93 -35.12 -51.69 -9.79
N LEU A 94 -35.06 -50.39 -10.08
CA LEU A 94 -33.92 -49.56 -9.68
C LEU A 94 -33.72 -49.64 -8.15
N PRO A 95 -32.49 -49.83 -7.63
CA PRO A 95 -32.26 -49.88 -6.19
C PRO A 95 -32.62 -48.54 -5.53
N HIS A 96 -33.24 -48.64 -4.35
CA HIS A 96 -33.61 -47.48 -3.52
C HIS A 96 -32.38 -46.69 -3.06
N GLU A 97 -31.27 -47.38 -2.86
CA GLU A 97 -29.99 -46.79 -2.46
C GLU A 97 -29.09 -46.58 -3.69
N GLN A 98 -28.46 -45.42 -3.76
CA GLN A 98 -27.49 -45.10 -4.80
C GLN A 98 -26.21 -44.58 -4.18
N TYR A 99 -25.10 -45.17 -4.60
CA TYR A 99 -23.76 -44.82 -4.14
C TYR A 99 -22.94 -44.37 -5.33
N LYS A 100 -22.29 -43.21 -5.22
CA LYS A 100 -21.42 -42.69 -6.29
C LYS A 100 -20.17 -42.07 -5.69
N ILE A 101 -19.02 -42.46 -6.23
CA ILE A 101 -17.74 -41.78 -6.05
C ILE A 101 -17.29 -41.34 -7.43
N THR A 102 -17.03 -40.05 -7.62
CA THR A 102 -16.64 -39.49 -8.92
C THR A 102 -15.41 -38.61 -8.83
N VAL A 103 -14.68 -38.56 -9.94
CA VAL A 103 -13.66 -37.58 -10.23
C VAL A 103 -14.16 -36.79 -11.44
N ASP A 104 -14.41 -35.51 -11.23
CA ASP A 104 -15.00 -34.59 -12.20
C ASP A 104 -13.94 -33.63 -12.73
N ILE A 105 -13.78 -33.60 -14.05
CA ILE A 105 -12.86 -32.73 -14.77
C ILE A 105 -13.71 -31.67 -15.48
N ASN A 106 -13.48 -30.38 -15.20
CA ASN A 106 -14.19 -29.28 -15.86
C ASN A 106 -13.21 -28.32 -16.55
N GLN A 107 -13.40 -28.10 -17.85
CA GLN A 107 -12.58 -27.21 -18.66
C GLN A 107 -13.39 -26.03 -19.15
N VAL A 108 -13.01 -24.80 -18.77
CA VAL A 108 -13.59 -23.58 -19.33
C VAL A 108 -13.10 -23.42 -20.77
N ILE A 109 -14.04 -23.32 -21.73
CA ILE A 109 -13.74 -23.09 -23.16
C ILE A 109 -13.98 -21.62 -23.50
N TYR A 110 -15.07 -21.06 -22.98
CA TYR A 110 -15.43 -19.66 -23.16
C TYR A 110 -16.18 -19.17 -21.91
N ASP A 111 -15.74 -18.06 -21.33
CA ASP A 111 -16.29 -17.53 -20.07
C ASP A 111 -17.02 -16.19 -20.24
N GLY A 112 -17.22 -15.73 -21.49
CA GLY A 112 -17.81 -14.43 -21.77
C GLY A 112 -16.87 -13.25 -21.56
N GLY A 113 -15.57 -13.48 -21.43
CA GLY A 113 -14.56 -12.45 -21.13
C GLY A 113 -14.37 -12.16 -19.65
N ALA A 114 -14.88 -13.01 -18.76
CA ALA A 114 -14.83 -12.80 -17.31
C ALA A 114 -13.39 -12.75 -16.77
N ILE A 115 -12.54 -13.72 -17.13
CA ILE A 115 -11.14 -13.79 -16.74
C ILE A 115 -10.37 -12.61 -17.35
N LYS A 116 -10.61 -12.28 -18.62
CA LYS A 116 -9.95 -11.14 -19.27
C LYS A 116 -10.29 -9.82 -18.55
N GLY A 117 -11.57 -9.58 -18.27
CA GLY A 117 -12.02 -8.39 -17.54
C GLY A 117 -11.46 -8.34 -16.12
N ALA A 118 -11.45 -9.47 -15.40
CA ALA A 118 -10.91 -9.53 -14.04
C ALA A 118 -9.42 -9.23 -14.00
N ARG A 119 -8.63 -9.73 -14.98
CA ARG A 119 -7.20 -9.42 -15.10
C ARG A 119 -6.96 -7.94 -15.40
N ALA A 120 -7.77 -7.35 -16.28
CA ALA A 120 -7.70 -5.92 -16.58
C ALA A 120 -8.02 -5.05 -15.35
N LEU A 121 -9.01 -5.48 -14.55
CA LEU A 121 -9.35 -4.80 -13.30
C LEU A 121 -8.21 -4.84 -12.28
N GLU A 122 -7.60 -6.01 -12.07
CA GLU A 122 -6.45 -6.16 -11.17
C GLU A 122 -5.22 -5.37 -11.64
N MET A 123 -5.01 -5.26 -12.96
CA MET A 123 -3.96 -4.40 -13.53
C MET A 123 -4.24 -2.92 -13.27
N ALA A 124 -5.49 -2.47 -13.47
CA ALA A 124 -5.88 -1.09 -13.17
C ALA A 124 -5.70 -0.78 -11.67
N ASP A 125 -6.03 -1.73 -10.79
CA ASP A 125 -5.78 -1.61 -9.35
C ASP A 125 -4.29 -1.47 -9.03
N LEU A 126 -3.41 -2.25 -9.66
CA LEU A 126 -1.96 -2.10 -9.52
C LEU A 126 -1.53 -0.68 -9.91
N ASN A 127 -1.89 -0.22 -11.11
CA ASN A 127 -1.50 1.09 -11.61
C ASN A 127 -1.96 2.23 -10.70
N ILE A 128 -3.18 2.14 -10.17
CA ILE A 128 -3.71 3.11 -9.19
C ILE A 128 -2.85 3.12 -7.93
N ASN A 129 -2.54 1.95 -7.37
CA ASN A 129 -1.75 1.85 -6.15
C ASN A 129 -0.32 2.41 -6.36
N GLU A 130 0.33 2.08 -7.48
CA GLU A 130 1.64 2.65 -7.81
C GLU A 130 1.61 4.19 -7.92
N LYS A 131 0.57 4.73 -8.56
CA LYS A 131 0.41 6.18 -8.73
C LYS A 131 0.05 6.89 -7.41
N GLN A 132 -0.68 6.20 -6.53
CA GLN A 132 -0.99 6.68 -5.19
C GLN A 132 0.28 6.78 -4.34
N THR A 133 1.15 5.76 -4.39
CA THR A 133 2.46 5.80 -3.71
C THR A 133 3.32 6.98 -4.17
N GLU A 134 3.34 7.27 -5.48
CA GLU A 134 4.05 8.44 -6.01
C GLU A 134 3.45 9.76 -5.46
N THR A 135 2.12 9.85 -5.41
CA THR A 135 1.42 11.01 -4.83
C THR A 135 1.76 11.21 -3.35
N ASP A 136 1.88 10.13 -2.59
CA ASP A 136 2.24 10.22 -1.17
C ASP A 136 3.71 10.62 -0.97
N LEU A 137 4.62 10.24 -1.88
CA LEU A 137 5.99 10.78 -1.93
C LEU A 137 6.03 12.29 -2.23
N TYR A 138 5.11 12.80 -3.06
CA TYR A 138 4.96 14.24 -3.28
C TYR A 138 4.45 14.97 -2.03
N LYS A 139 3.51 14.39 -1.27
CA LYS A 139 3.06 14.95 0.02
C LYS A 139 4.22 14.98 1.02
N LEU A 140 5.02 13.91 1.09
CA LEU A 140 6.21 13.83 1.93
C LEU A 140 7.20 14.95 1.57
N ARG A 141 7.42 15.21 0.28
CA ARG A 141 8.25 16.33 -0.19
C ARG A 141 7.74 17.67 0.34
N GLY A 142 6.43 17.89 0.33
CA GLY A 142 5.79 19.08 0.89
C GLY A 142 6.02 19.22 2.41
N GLN A 143 5.95 18.12 3.16
CA GLN A 143 6.26 18.12 4.59
C GLN A 143 7.73 18.46 4.85
N ILE A 144 8.65 17.83 4.11
CA ILE A 144 10.10 18.13 4.21
C ILE A 144 10.36 19.61 3.93
N ASN A 145 9.73 20.20 2.91
CA ASN A 145 9.84 21.63 2.64
C ASN A 145 9.43 22.47 3.84
N SER A 146 8.26 22.18 4.41
CA SER A 146 7.75 22.90 5.58
C SER A 146 8.77 22.85 6.74
N TYR A 147 9.30 21.67 7.06
CA TYR A 147 10.28 21.54 8.15
C TYR A 147 11.62 22.23 7.82
N TYR A 148 12.13 22.04 6.61
CA TYR A 148 13.40 22.62 6.16
C TYR A 148 13.38 24.15 6.20
N PHE A 149 12.34 24.77 5.64
CA PHE A 149 12.23 26.22 5.64
C PHE A 149 11.91 26.80 7.03
N ASN A 150 11.17 26.07 7.88
CA ASN A 150 10.99 26.47 9.27
C ASN A 150 12.30 26.42 10.07
N LEU A 151 13.17 25.45 9.82
CA LEU A 151 14.51 25.40 10.45
C LEU A 151 15.36 26.62 10.04
N LEU A 152 15.40 26.93 8.75
CA LEU A 152 16.07 28.15 8.25
C LEU A 152 15.50 29.43 8.89
N LEU A 153 14.17 29.51 9.04
CA LEU A 153 13.51 30.64 9.67
C LEU A 153 13.87 30.76 11.16
N LEU A 154 13.91 29.63 11.89
CA LEU A 154 14.30 29.62 13.30
C LEU A 154 15.75 30.08 13.48
N ASP A 155 16.65 29.70 12.58
CA ASP A 155 18.04 30.16 12.62
C ASP A 155 18.16 31.68 12.42
N ARG A 156 17.40 32.25 11.49
CA ARG A 156 17.32 33.72 11.32
C ARG A 156 16.67 34.42 12.49
N GLN A 157 15.63 33.82 13.08
CA GLN A 157 15.00 34.37 14.28
C GLN A 157 15.95 34.35 15.48
N LYS A 158 16.76 33.30 15.64
CA LYS A 158 17.78 33.23 16.69
C LYS A 158 18.80 34.35 16.55
N GLU A 159 19.32 34.56 15.34
CA GLU A 159 20.26 35.65 15.04
C GLU A 159 19.67 37.02 15.39
N LEU A 160 18.41 37.26 15.02
CA LEU A 160 17.68 38.49 15.35
C LEU A 160 17.50 38.69 16.86
N LEU A 161 17.09 37.64 17.59
CA LEU A 161 16.90 37.68 19.04
C LEU A 161 18.23 37.96 19.78
N GLN A 162 19.34 37.37 19.30
CA GLN A 162 20.67 37.62 19.86
C GLN A 162 21.11 39.08 19.64
N ASN A 163 20.85 39.65 18.46
CA ASN A 163 21.14 41.06 18.18
C ASN A 163 20.33 42.00 19.09
N TYR A 164 19.03 41.70 19.31
CA TYR A 164 18.22 42.48 20.25
C TYR A 164 18.68 42.32 21.71
N MET A 165 19.11 41.12 22.11
CA MET A 165 19.67 40.87 23.44
C MET A 165 20.91 41.74 23.68
N GLU A 166 21.81 41.82 22.70
CA GLU A 166 23.00 42.65 22.78
C GLU A 166 22.65 44.14 22.92
N LEU A 167 21.67 44.61 22.15
CA LEU A 167 21.16 45.99 22.25
C LEU A 167 20.56 46.29 23.63
N MET A 168 19.76 45.37 24.19
CA MET A 168 19.19 45.53 25.53
C MET A 168 20.28 45.59 26.61
N ASN A 169 21.31 44.73 26.51
CA ASN A 169 22.44 44.76 27.45
C ASN A 169 23.17 46.11 27.40
N LYS A 170 23.47 46.65 26.20
CA LYS A 170 24.08 47.98 26.05
C LYS A 170 23.23 49.07 26.68
N ARG A 171 21.90 49.03 26.47
CA ARG A 171 20.96 49.99 27.04
C ARG A 171 20.92 49.92 28.57
N ILE A 172 20.87 48.72 29.14
CA ILE A 172 20.92 48.52 30.60
C ILE A 172 22.22 49.10 31.17
N THR A 173 23.37 48.88 30.52
CA THR A 173 24.65 49.47 30.95
C THR A 173 24.59 50.99 30.96
N SER A 174 24.10 51.64 29.91
CA SER A 174 23.96 53.10 29.87
C SER A 174 22.98 53.63 30.93
N MET A 175 21.87 52.94 31.16
CA MET A 175 20.90 53.32 32.18
C MET A 175 21.46 53.18 33.59
N ASN A 176 22.28 52.17 33.88
CA ASN A 176 22.97 52.05 35.16
C ASN A 176 23.88 53.26 35.44
N SER A 177 24.58 53.79 34.43
CA SER A 177 25.36 55.03 34.57
C SER A 177 24.49 56.26 34.83
N ALA A 178 23.32 56.35 34.18
CA ALA A 178 22.36 57.43 34.40
C ALA A 178 21.71 57.37 35.79
N LEU A 179 21.43 56.16 36.31
CA LEU A 179 20.95 55.95 37.68
C LEU A 179 22.01 56.39 38.70
N ALA A 180 23.27 56.02 38.50
CA ALA A 180 24.37 56.45 39.37
C ALA A 180 24.56 57.98 39.39
N SER A 181 24.17 58.65 38.30
CA SER A 181 24.17 60.11 38.18
C SER A 181 22.87 60.77 38.66
N GLY A 182 21.89 59.99 39.14
CA GLY A 182 20.61 60.48 39.68
C GLY A 182 19.59 60.95 38.65
N VAL A 183 19.78 60.63 37.36
CA VAL A 183 18.95 61.15 36.24
C VAL A 183 17.69 60.31 35.98
N ILE A 184 17.70 59.03 36.35
CA ILE A 184 16.59 58.09 36.15
C ILE A 184 16.29 57.29 37.42
N LEU A 185 15.15 56.59 37.46
CA LEU A 185 14.76 55.74 38.57
C LEU A 185 15.13 54.27 38.33
N LYS A 186 15.25 53.50 39.41
CA LYS A 186 15.51 52.05 39.34
C LYS A 186 14.39 51.30 38.58
N SER A 187 13.15 51.75 38.73
CA SER A 187 11.98 51.20 38.02
C SER A 187 12.15 51.25 36.50
N ASP A 188 12.83 52.25 35.96
CA ASP A 188 13.05 52.38 34.52
C ASP A 188 13.99 51.29 34.00
N ILE A 189 15.00 50.90 34.80
CA ILE A 189 15.92 49.80 34.49
C ILE A 189 15.18 48.46 34.60
N ASP A 190 14.29 48.31 35.58
CA ASP A 190 13.53 47.07 35.78
C ASP A 190 12.60 46.79 34.60
N VAL A 191 12.01 47.81 33.98
CA VAL A 191 11.24 47.68 32.73
C VAL A 191 12.08 47.07 31.61
N ILE A 192 13.29 47.60 31.35
CA ILE A 192 14.17 47.06 30.30
C ILE A 192 14.69 45.66 30.66
N THR A 193 14.93 45.41 31.95
CA THR A 193 15.34 44.10 32.44
C THR A 193 14.24 43.05 32.21
N SER A 194 12.97 43.41 32.41
CA SER A 194 11.84 42.52 32.12
C SER A 194 11.76 42.16 30.63
N GLU A 195 12.05 43.12 29.74
CA GLU A 195 12.05 42.88 28.30
C GLU A 195 13.22 41.98 27.88
N LYS A 196 14.38 42.12 28.53
CA LYS A 196 15.51 41.20 28.36
C LYS A 196 15.12 39.76 28.74
N ILE A 197 14.45 39.57 29.88
CA ILE A 197 13.99 38.23 30.32
C ILE A 197 13.04 37.62 29.29
N LYS A 198 12.12 38.40 28.70
CA LYS A 198 11.25 37.91 27.62
C LYS A 198 12.05 37.47 26.39
N LEU A 199 13.09 38.20 26.01
CA LEU A 199 13.97 37.80 24.90
C LEU A 199 14.72 36.51 25.22
N GLU A 200 15.16 36.30 26.47
CA GLU A 200 15.81 35.06 26.90
C GLU A 200 14.85 33.87 26.81
N GLN A 201 13.60 34.08 27.22
CA GLN A 201 12.54 33.09 27.06
C GLN A 201 12.30 32.76 25.57
N GLN A 202 12.17 33.77 24.71
CA GLN A 202 11.99 33.56 23.27
C GLN A 202 13.15 32.81 22.62
N LEU A 203 14.39 33.06 23.07
CA LEU A 203 15.58 32.36 22.59
C LEU A 203 15.55 30.88 23.01
N SER A 204 15.13 30.59 24.24
CA SER A 204 14.94 29.23 24.74
C SER A 204 13.85 28.49 23.95
N GLU A 205 12.69 29.14 23.73
CA GLU A 205 11.60 28.59 22.92
C GLU A 205 12.02 28.30 21.48
N ASN A 206 12.79 29.20 20.86
CA ASN A 206 13.36 29.00 19.53
C ASN A 206 14.27 27.76 19.49
N GLY A 207 15.13 27.59 20.50
CA GLY A 207 15.98 26.41 20.64
C GLY A 207 15.20 25.10 20.78
N ILE A 208 14.14 25.08 21.61
CA ILE A 208 13.26 23.92 21.78
C ILE A 208 12.55 23.57 20.46
N ARG A 209 12.03 24.58 19.75
CA ARG A 209 11.39 24.39 18.44
C ARG A 209 12.37 23.83 17.41
N LYS A 210 13.58 24.37 17.35
CA LYS A 210 14.64 23.86 16.45
C LYS A 210 14.94 22.40 16.75
N ALA A 211 15.19 22.06 18.02
CA ALA A 211 15.47 20.68 18.43
C ALA A 211 14.33 19.71 18.05
N SER A 212 13.08 20.16 18.21
CA SER A 212 11.90 19.37 17.86
C SER A 212 11.82 19.10 16.36
N LEU A 213 12.03 20.13 15.52
CA LEU A 213 12.05 19.98 14.06
C LEU A 213 13.21 19.12 13.56
N LEU A 214 14.40 19.25 14.15
CA LEU A 214 15.55 18.40 13.83
C LEU A 214 15.26 16.93 14.12
N LYS A 215 14.60 16.64 15.25
CA LYS A 215 14.20 15.27 15.61
C LYS A 215 13.19 14.69 14.62
N ILE A 216 12.20 15.49 14.20
CA ILE A 216 11.22 15.08 13.17
C ILE A 216 11.93 14.80 11.84
N LEU A 217 12.79 15.71 11.39
CA LEU A 217 13.51 15.57 10.13
C LEU A 217 14.47 14.37 10.16
N SER A 218 15.10 14.11 11.32
CA SER A 218 15.93 12.92 11.52
C SER A 218 15.12 11.63 11.37
N GLY A 219 13.92 11.59 11.95
CA GLY A 219 13.00 10.45 11.83
C GLY A 219 12.54 10.21 10.39
N ILE A 220 12.18 11.27 9.67
CA ILE A 220 11.70 11.17 8.29
C ILE A 220 12.83 10.79 7.31
N THR A 221 14.05 11.28 7.55
CA THR A 221 15.21 11.00 6.68
C THR A 221 15.99 9.75 7.09
N GLY A 222 15.63 9.11 8.21
CA GLY A 222 16.37 8.00 8.83
C GLY A 222 17.84 8.29 9.08
N SER A 223 18.23 9.56 9.16
CA SER A 223 19.60 10.00 9.41
C SER A 223 19.60 10.86 10.66
N GLU A 224 20.56 10.65 11.57
CA GLU A 224 20.72 11.56 12.70
C GLU A 224 21.18 12.94 12.20
N ILE A 225 20.37 13.95 12.52
CA ILE A 225 20.65 15.35 12.24
C ILE A 225 20.90 16.05 13.57
N ASP A 226 22.16 16.37 13.84
CA ASP A 226 22.57 17.06 15.06
C ASP A 226 22.30 18.57 14.99
N ALA A 227 22.26 19.23 16.15
CA ALA A 227 22.09 20.68 16.29
C ALA A 227 23.20 21.50 15.61
N SER A 228 24.37 20.91 15.37
CA SER A 228 25.47 21.51 14.61
C SER A 228 25.29 21.47 13.08
N THR A 229 24.25 20.81 12.58
CA THR A 229 23.97 20.73 11.14
C THR A 229 23.56 22.10 10.60
N GLU A 230 24.22 22.53 9.53
CA GLU A 230 23.89 23.79 8.84
C GLU A 230 23.02 23.51 7.61
N PHE A 231 21.94 24.27 7.46
CA PHE A 231 21.01 24.14 6.34
C PHE A 231 21.29 25.22 5.31
N MET A 232 21.45 24.82 4.04
CA MET A 232 21.72 25.74 2.95
C MET A 232 20.42 26.25 2.32
N LEU A 233 20.27 27.57 2.20
CA LEU A 233 19.15 28.14 1.44
C LEU A 233 19.24 27.66 -0.03
N PRO A 234 18.22 26.97 -0.57
CA PRO A 234 18.26 26.50 -1.94
C PRO A 234 18.25 27.69 -2.91
N ALA A 235 19.04 27.59 -3.99
CA ALA A 235 19.02 28.60 -5.05
C ALA A 235 17.63 28.65 -5.72
N THR A 236 17.12 29.85 -5.96
CA THR A 236 15.90 30.04 -6.76
C THR A 236 16.21 29.76 -8.23
N GLY A 237 15.77 28.61 -8.73
CA GLY A 237 15.96 28.23 -10.13
C GLY A 237 14.87 27.27 -10.63
N ASP A 238 13.95 27.78 -11.44
CA ASP A 238 13.74 27.42 -12.86
C ASP A 238 12.42 28.02 -13.39
N LYS A 239 12.33 28.18 -14.71
CA LYS A 239 11.11 28.63 -15.41
C LYS A 239 9.97 27.65 -15.10
N LEU A 240 8.83 28.18 -14.66
CA LEU A 240 7.59 27.43 -14.57
C LEU A 240 7.25 26.90 -15.97
N THR A 241 7.23 25.57 -16.13
CA THR A 241 6.67 24.92 -17.31
C THR A 241 5.16 24.88 -17.19
N ASP A 242 4.45 25.25 -18.26
CA ASP A 242 2.97 25.22 -18.33
C ASP A 242 2.39 23.79 -18.40
N GLU A 243 3.23 22.74 -18.50
CA GLU A 243 2.78 21.35 -18.49
C GLU A 243 2.35 20.89 -17.10
N LEU A 244 1.08 20.52 -16.98
CA LEU A 244 0.46 20.13 -15.71
C LEU A 244 0.62 18.63 -15.46
N THR A 245 1.85 18.20 -15.13
CA THR A 245 2.18 16.80 -14.82
C THR A 245 1.96 16.46 -13.35
N ARG A 246 0.71 16.60 -12.85
CA ARG A 246 0.37 16.25 -11.46
C ARG A 246 -0.09 14.79 -11.35
N SER A 247 0.62 14.02 -10.55
CA SER A 247 0.33 12.61 -10.27
C SER A 247 -1.08 12.37 -9.74
N GLU A 248 -1.60 13.31 -8.94
CA GLU A 248 -2.98 13.32 -8.44
C GLU A 248 -4.03 13.35 -9.55
N LEU A 249 -3.76 14.04 -10.67
CA LEU A 249 -4.70 14.10 -11.79
C LEU A 249 -4.70 12.79 -12.60
N GLN A 250 -3.53 12.20 -12.77
CA GLN A 250 -3.39 10.91 -13.47
C GLN A 250 -4.14 9.78 -12.75
N ILE A 251 -4.31 9.87 -11.42
CA ILE A 251 -5.13 8.91 -10.68
C ILE A 251 -6.59 8.91 -11.15
N PHE A 252 -7.16 10.05 -11.56
CA PHE A 252 -8.53 10.08 -12.07
C PHE A 252 -8.69 9.33 -13.39
N ASP A 253 -7.70 9.44 -14.28
CA ASP A 253 -7.67 8.68 -15.53
C ASP A 253 -7.57 7.17 -15.25
N LEU A 254 -6.69 6.77 -14.33
CA LEU A 254 -6.57 5.36 -13.92
C LEU A 254 -7.83 4.82 -13.24
N ARG A 255 -8.53 5.65 -12.44
CA ARG A 255 -9.83 5.29 -11.84
C ARG A 255 -10.90 5.10 -12.90
N LYS A 256 -10.88 5.90 -13.97
CA LYS A 256 -11.76 5.70 -15.11
C LYS A 256 -11.48 4.36 -15.81
N GLU A 257 -10.21 4.03 -16.04
CA GLU A 257 -9.82 2.72 -16.59
C GLU A 257 -10.28 1.55 -15.71
N GLN A 258 -10.14 1.68 -14.38
CA GLN A 258 -10.64 0.69 -13.41
C GLN A 258 -12.16 0.49 -13.53
N LEU A 259 -12.92 1.58 -13.65
CA LEU A 259 -14.38 1.52 -13.84
C LEU A 259 -14.75 0.86 -15.17
N ASP A 260 -14.03 1.16 -16.25
CA ASP A 260 -14.24 0.53 -17.55
C ASP A 260 -13.94 -0.98 -17.49
N ALA A 261 -12.87 -1.39 -16.81
CA ALA A 261 -12.55 -2.81 -16.59
C ALA A 261 -13.61 -3.52 -15.72
N SER A 262 -14.08 -2.87 -14.64
CA SER A 262 -15.18 -3.37 -13.81
C SER A 262 -16.46 -3.56 -14.64
N ARG A 263 -16.74 -2.62 -15.54
CA ARG A 263 -17.88 -2.71 -16.47
C ARG A 263 -17.78 -3.93 -17.38
N GLN A 264 -16.59 -4.28 -17.87
CA GLN A 264 -16.37 -5.49 -18.66
C GLN A 264 -16.63 -6.76 -17.85
N VAL A 265 -16.19 -6.81 -16.60
CA VAL A 265 -16.49 -7.94 -15.69
C VAL A 265 -18.00 -8.08 -15.49
N ILE A 266 -18.71 -6.99 -15.22
CA ILE A 266 -20.17 -6.98 -15.05
C ILE A 266 -20.87 -7.42 -16.36
N GLN A 267 -20.39 -6.98 -17.52
CA GLN A 267 -20.89 -7.41 -18.82
C GLN A 267 -20.76 -8.92 -19.03
N SER A 268 -19.63 -9.51 -18.63
CA SER A 268 -19.39 -10.95 -18.79
C SER A 268 -20.44 -11.83 -18.09
N LYS A 269 -21.12 -11.32 -17.04
CA LYS A 269 -22.20 -12.05 -16.33
C LYS A 269 -23.42 -12.36 -17.21
N ARG A 270 -23.62 -11.59 -18.29
CA ARG A 270 -24.72 -11.75 -19.26
C ARG A 270 -24.31 -12.49 -20.53
N MET A 271 -23.04 -12.86 -20.66
CA MET A 271 -22.52 -13.57 -21.83
C MET A 271 -22.71 -15.08 -21.65
N PRO A 272 -22.89 -15.86 -22.74
CA PRO A 272 -22.90 -17.31 -22.67
C PRO A 272 -21.53 -17.82 -22.19
N LYS A 273 -21.53 -18.91 -21.45
CA LYS A 273 -20.32 -19.60 -20.99
C LYS A 273 -20.31 -21.02 -21.52
N ALA A 274 -19.26 -21.42 -22.22
CA ALA A 274 -19.08 -22.76 -22.74
C ALA A 274 -18.00 -23.50 -21.94
N PHE A 275 -18.26 -24.76 -21.61
CA PHE A 275 -17.34 -25.61 -20.88
C PHE A 275 -17.39 -27.05 -21.40
N GLY A 276 -16.26 -27.74 -21.36
CA GLY A 276 -16.17 -29.18 -21.52
C GLY A 276 -16.11 -29.84 -20.15
N PHE A 277 -16.65 -31.04 -20.01
CA PHE A 277 -16.58 -31.80 -18.76
C PHE A 277 -16.40 -33.29 -19.02
N ALA A 278 -15.70 -33.94 -18.11
CA ALA A 278 -15.57 -35.40 -18.07
C ALA A 278 -15.72 -35.88 -16.63
N THR A 279 -16.52 -36.91 -16.41
CA THR A 279 -16.70 -37.55 -15.10
C THR A 279 -16.21 -38.98 -15.19
N LEU A 280 -15.34 -39.39 -14.28
CA LEU A 280 -14.95 -40.78 -14.06
C LEU A 280 -15.56 -41.21 -12.74
N GLY A 281 -16.42 -42.23 -12.77
CA GLY A 281 -17.20 -42.64 -11.59
C GLY A 281 -17.10 -44.11 -11.29
N TYR A 282 -17.33 -44.46 -10.03
CA TYR A 282 -17.61 -45.81 -9.57
C TYR A 282 -18.85 -45.74 -8.67
N GLY A 283 -19.86 -46.55 -8.97
CA GLY A 283 -21.12 -46.47 -8.25
C GLY A 283 -22.07 -47.60 -8.55
N ASN A 284 -23.13 -47.66 -7.75
CA ASN A 284 -24.24 -48.57 -7.91
C ASN A 284 -25.55 -47.75 -7.87
N PRO A 285 -26.37 -47.76 -8.94
CA PRO A 285 -26.11 -48.36 -10.25
C PRO A 285 -25.06 -47.55 -11.05
N PRO A 286 -24.33 -48.16 -12.02
CA PRO A 286 -23.20 -47.52 -12.67
C PRO A 286 -23.63 -46.52 -13.76
N GLY A 287 -23.36 -45.24 -13.53
CA GLY A 287 -23.59 -44.16 -14.47
C GLY A 287 -25.06 -44.00 -14.83
N SER A 288 -25.39 -44.12 -16.12
CA SER A 288 -26.76 -44.07 -16.64
C SER A 288 -27.37 -45.47 -16.84
N ASN A 289 -26.67 -46.54 -16.45
CA ASN A 289 -27.18 -47.90 -16.58
C ASN A 289 -27.96 -48.29 -15.33
N PHE A 290 -29.22 -47.85 -15.30
CA PHE A 290 -30.15 -48.02 -14.18
C PHE A 290 -30.65 -49.46 -13.97
N PHE A 291 -30.39 -50.37 -14.92
CA PHE A 291 -30.87 -51.75 -14.90
C PHE A 291 -29.86 -52.72 -14.28
N LYS A 292 -28.77 -52.20 -13.71
CA LYS A 292 -27.71 -52.99 -13.09
C LYS A 292 -27.54 -52.57 -11.64
N ASP A 293 -27.96 -53.43 -10.72
CA ASP A 293 -27.67 -53.30 -9.29
C ASP A 293 -26.28 -53.89 -8.98
N GLU A 294 -25.24 -53.31 -9.57
CA GLU A 294 -23.85 -53.70 -9.31
C GLU A 294 -22.94 -52.48 -9.19
N PHE A 295 -21.94 -52.58 -8.32
CA PHE A 295 -20.88 -51.58 -8.30
C PHE A 295 -19.98 -51.74 -9.54
N ALA A 296 -19.97 -50.73 -10.40
CA ALA A 296 -19.10 -50.73 -11.57
C ALA A 296 -18.57 -49.34 -11.91
N PRO A 297 -17.40 -49.27 -12.57
CA PRO A 297 -16.88 -48.02 -13.09
C PRO A 297 -17.68 -47.54 -14.29
N TYR A 298 -17.77 -46.23 -14.45
CA TYR A 298 -18.41 -45.56 -15.59
C TYR A 298 -17.69 -44.25 -15.92
N TYR A 299 -17.94 -43.72 -17.10
CA TYR A 299 -17.48 -42.39 -17.47
C TYR A 299 -18.56 -41.61 -18.22
N ILE A 300 -18.49 -40.29 -18.11
CA ILE A 300 -19.34 -39.35 -18.83
C ILE A 300 -18.40 -38.34 -19.49
N LEU A 301 -18.64 -38.01 -20.76
CA LEU A 301 -17.92 -36.96 -21.47
C LEU A 301 -18.96 -36.05 -22.13
N GLY A 302 -18.80 -34.74 -21.99
CA GLY A 302 -19.76 -33.79 -22.56
C GLY A 302 -19.22 -32.39 -22.69
N ALA A 303 -20.03 -31.54 -23.29
CA ALA A 303 -19.84 -30.11 -23.33
C ALA A 303 -21.16 -29.42 -23.02
N GLY A 304 -21.09 -28.25 -22.39
CA GLY A 304 -22.25 -27.49 -21.97
C GLY A 304 -22.11 -26.02 -22.31
N VAL A 305 -23.25 -25.37 -22.55
CA VAL A 305 -23.35 -23.92 -22.64
C VAL A 305 -24.34 -23.46 -21.57
N LYS A 306 -23.91 -22.53 -20.72
CA LYS A 306 -24.74 -21.89 -19.71
C LYS A 306 -24.86 -20.40 -20.04
N TRP A 307 -26.08 -19.92 -20.21
CA TRP A 307 -26.34 -18.52 -20.53
C TRP A 307 -27.46 -17.95 -19.66
N ASN A 308 -27.17 -16.87 -18.94
CA ASN A 308 -28.18 -16.11 -18.23
C ASN A 308 -28.81 -15.05 -19.16
N ILE A 309 -29.94 -15.41 -19.77
CA ILE A 309 -30.65 -14.58 -20.76
C ILE A 309 -31.55 -13.54 -20.07
N PHE A 310 -31.97 -13.75 -18.83
CA PHE A 310 -32.87 -12.86 -18.10
C PHE A 310 -32.47 -12.73 -16.62
N ASP A 311 -32.10 -11.51 -16.21
CA ASP A 311 -31.52 -11.22 -14.89
C ASP A 311 -32.24 -10.08 -14.17
N TRP A 312 -33.47 -9.76 -14.56
CA TRP A 312 -34.30 -8.71 -13.93
C TRP A 312 -33.59 -7.34 -13.81
N ASN A 313 -32.89 -6.91 -14.88
CA ASN A 313 -32.10 -5.66 -14.94
C ASN A 313 -30.91 -5.57 -13.96
N ARG A 314 -30.52 -6.66 -13.29
CA ARG A 314 -29.42 -6.63 -12.32
C ARG A 314 -28.11 -6.10 -12.91
N VAL A 315 -27.69 -6.62 -14.06
CA VAL A 315 -26.46 -6.16 -14.75
C VAL A 315 -26.58 -4.75 -15.31
N LYS A 316 -27.80 -4.28 -15.59
CA LYS A 316 -28.01 -2.87 -15.96
C LYS A 316 -27.77 -1.97 -14.75
N ASN A 317 -28.32 -2.34 -13.59
CA ASN A 317 -28.20 -1.57 -12.36
C ASN A 317 -26.77 -1.57 -11.81
N GLU A 318 -26.04 -2.70 -11.86
CA GLU A 318 -24.64 -2.77 -11.42
C GLU A 318 -23.68 -1.89 -12.25
N LYS A 319 -24.06 -1.46 -13.46
CA LYS A 319 -23.25 -0.58 -14.33
C LYS A 319 -23.53 0.91 -14.13
N GLN A 320 -24.60 1.26 -13.43
CA GLN A 320 -25.03 2.64 -13.18
C GLN A 320 -24.46 3.11 -11.86
#